data_AF-A0A1I5WC40-F1
#
_entry.id   AF-A0A1I5WC40-F1
#
_cell.length_a   1.000
_cell.length_b   1.000
_cell.length_c   1.000
_cell.angle_alpha   90.00
_cell.angle_beta   90.00
_cell.angle_gamma   90.00
#
_symmetry.space_group_name_H-M   'P 1'
#
loop_
_entity.id
_entity.type
_entity.pdbx_description
1 polymer ?
#
loop_
_entity_poly.entity_id
_entity_poly.type
_entity_poly.pdbx_seq_one_letter_code
_entity_poly.pdbx_strand_id
1 'polypeptide(L)' 'MARLPAAYHPEVLLTLLVYGYASGTFSRRKIERATYDLPAACYLAAGSPPDHYALASFCHRFVDELAGLFL' A
#
# COMPACT_ATOMS: atom_id res chain seq x y z
N MET A 1 14.60 -2.80 15.22
CA MET A 1 15.14 -3.56 14.07
C MET A 1 14.34 -3.16 12.85
N ALA A 2 14.92 -2.38 11.92
CA ALA A 2 14.25 -2.05 10.66
C ALA A 2 14.24 -3.31 9.80
N ARG A 3 13.05 -3.89 9.58
CA ARG A 3 12.85 -4.95 8.59
C ARG A 3 13.05 -4.30 7.22
N LEU A 4 14.03 -4.75 6.44
CA LEU A 4 14.10 -4.34 5.03
C LEU A 4 12.77 -4.75 4.38
N PRO A 5 12.09 -3.85 3.65
CA PRO A 5 10.83 -4.19 3.01
C PRO A 5 11.09 -5.36 2.06
N ALA A 6 10.26 -6.41 2.17
CA ALA A 6 10.26 -7.47 1.16
C ALA A 6 10.06 -6.82 -0.23
N ALA A 7 10.67 -7.39 -1.27
CA ALA A 7 10.48 -6.87 -2.61
C ALA A 7 9.04 -7.15 -3.06
N TYR A 8 8.18 -6.14 -2.97
CA TYR A 8 6.83 -6.17 -3.51
C TYR A 8 6.83 -5.66 -4.96
N HIS A 9 6.00 -6.27 -5.81
CA HIS A 9 5.76 -5.71 -7.14
C HIS A 9 5.10 -4.32 -6.98
N PRO A 10 5.57 -3.29 -7.70
CA PRO A 10 5.06 -1.92 -7.53
C PRO A 10 3.54 -1.82 -7.76
N GLU A 11 2.99 -2.66 -8.63
CA GLU A 11 1.54 -2.74 -8.88
C GLU A 11 0.74 -3.15 -7.64
N VAL A 12 1.27 -4.03 -6.78
CA VAL A 12 0.58 -4.44 -5.54
C VAL A 12 0.50 -3.26 -4.58
N LEU A 13 1.62 -2.55 -4.39
CA LEU A 13 1.68 -1.38 -3.51
C LEU A 13 0.79 -0.24 -4.03
N LEU A 14 0.85 0.02 -5.35
CA LEU A 14 0.00 1.02 -5.99
C LEU A 14 -1.49 0.67 -5.86
N THR A 15 -1.86 -0.58 -6.13
CA THR A 15 -3.26 -1.01 -6.08
C THR A 15 -3.83 -0.90 -4.67
N LEU A 16 -3.05 -1.23 -3.63
CA LEU A 16 -3.45 -1.05 -2.24
C LEU A 16 -3.60 0.42 -1.85
N LEU A 17 -2.75 1.31 -2.36
CA LEU A 17 -2.88 2.76 -2.15
C LEU A 17 -4.14 3.30 -2.82
N VAL A 18 -4.38 2.95 -4.08
CA VAL A 18 -5.58 3.35 -4.83
C VAL A 18 -6.84 2.84 -4.15
N TYR A 19 -6.88 1.55 -3.78
CA TYR A 19 -8.00 0.97 -3.07
C TYR A 19 -8.25 1.66 -1.72
N GLY A 20 -7.18 1.90 -0.95
CA GLY A 20 -7.25 2.58 0.34
C GLY A 20 -7.86 3.97 0.19
N TYR A 21 -7.35 4.78 -0.74
CA TYR A 21 -7.80 6.16 -0.93
C TYR A 21 -9.21 6.24 -1.50
N ALA A 22 -9.57 5.38 -2.47
CA ALA A 22 -10.93 5.26 -2.98
C ALA A 22 -11.94 4.84 -1.89
N SER A 23 -11.49 4.09 -0.89
CA SER A 23 -12.28 3.67 0.28
C SER A 23 -12.22 4.66 1.46
N GLY A 24 -11.61 5.84 1.29
CA GLY A 24 -11.46 6.85 2.34
C GLY A 24 -10.43 6.51 3.43
N THR A 25 -9.57 5.52 3.21
CA THR A 25 -8.52 5.08 4.13
C THR A 25 -7.15 5.61 3.70
N PHE A 26 -6.76 6.77 4.24
CA PHE A 26 -5.50 7.45 3.89
C PHE A 26 -4.28 7.03 4.73
N SER A 27 -4.50 6.35 5.86
CA SER A 27 -3.41 5.92 6.73
C SER A 27 -2.78 4.64 6.19
N ARG A 28 -1.49 4.67 5.88
CA ARG A 28 -0.74 3.47 5.45
C ARG A 28 -0.85 2.31 6.46
N ARG A 29 -0.91 2.61 7.75
CA ARG A 29 -1.12 1.61 8.81
C ARG A 29 -2.51 0.99 8.76
N LYS A 30 -3.53 1.78 8.41
CA LYS A 30 -4.89 1.27 8.20
C LYS A 30 -4.99 0.47 6.89
N ILE A 31 -4.27 0.86 5.84
CA ILE A 31 -4.17 0.09 4.58
C ILE A 31 -3.47 -1.25 4.83
N GLU A 32 -2.34 -1.26 5.54
CA GLU A 32 -1.69 -2.50 6.02
C GLU A 32 -2.70 -3.35 6.79
N ARG A 33 -3.40 -2.76 7.77
CA ARG A 33 -4.38 -3.50 8.56
C ARG A 33 -5.52 -4.09 7.72
N ALA A 34 -5.98 -3.36 6.70
CA ALA A 34 -7.01 -3.81 5.78
C ALA A 34 -6.60 -5.08 5.02
N THR A 35 -5.31 -5.28 4.72
CA THR A 35 -4.83 -6.52 4.06
C THR A 35 -4.99 -7.77 4.92
N TYR A 36 -5.21 -7.62 6.22
CA TYR A 36 -5.55 -8.71 7.14
C TYR A 36 -7.06 -8.84 7.38
N ASP A 37 -7.77 -7.71 7.45
CA ASP A 37 -9.16 -7.67 7.92
C ASP A 37 -10.20 -7.72 6.78
N LEU A 38 -9.85 -7.27 5.57
CA LEU A 38 -10.78 -7.15 4.44
C LEU A 38 -10.45 -8.16 3.32
N PRO A 39 -11.40 -8.99 2.85
CA PRO A 39 -11.15 -9.96 1.78
C PRO A 39 -10.62 -9.32 0.48
N ALA A 40 -11.14 -8.14 0.13
CA ALA A 40 -10.69 -7.41 -1.06
C ALA A 40 -9.21 -7.01 -0.96
N ALA A 41 -8.80 -6.41 0.15
CA ALA A 41 -7.41 -5.98 0.33
C ALA A 41 -6.44 -7.17 0.50
N CYS A 42 -6.89 -8.28 1.09
CA CYS A 42 -6.12 -9.53 1.15
C CYS A 42 -5.86 -10.11 -0.26
N TYR A 43 -6.89 -10.12 -1.11
CA TYR A 43 -6.76 -10.52 -2.52
C TYR A 43 -5.78 -9.62 -3.27
N LEU A 44 -5.89 -8.30 -3.10
CA LEU A 44 -4.97 -7.32 -3.71
C LEU A 44 -3.52 -7.49 -3.24
N ALA A 45 -3.31 -7.90 -1.99
CA ALA A 45 -1.98 -8.21 -1.44
C ALA A 45 -1.44 -9.58 -1.89
N ALA A 46 -2.19 -10.34 -2.69
CA ALA A 46 -1.82 -11.69 -3.15
C ALA A 46 -1.38 -12.63 -2.00
N GLY A 47 -2.00 -12.49 -0.82
CA GLY A 47 -1.64 -13.27 0.37
C GLY A 47 -0.32 -12.87 1.03
N SER A 48 0.34 -11.79 0.59
CA SER A 48 1.55 -11.23 1.20
C SER A 48 1.32 -9.77 1.62
N PRO A 49 0.84 -9.54 2.85
CA PRO A 49 0.61 -8.21 3.40
C PRO A 49 1.88 -7.34 3.45
N PRO A 50 1.95 -6.22 2.71
CA PRO A 50 3.02 -5.24 2.90
C PRO A 50 2.86 -4.51 4.23
N ASP A 51 3.98 -4.22 4.88
CA ASP A 51 3.95 -3.34 6.05
C ASP A 51 3.78 -1.87 5.62
N HIS A 52 3.35 -1.02 6.56
CA HIS A 52 3.19 0.41 6.32
C HIS A 52 4.50 1.09 5.90
N TYR A 53 5.67 0.52 6.21
CA TYR A 53 6.96 1.04 5.78
C TYR A 53 7.19 0.81 4.28
N ALA A 54 6.81 -0.33 3.72
CA ALA A 54 6.88 -0.60 2.29
C ALA A 54 5.98 0.37 1.51
N LEU A 55 4.75 0.62 1.99
CA LEU A 55 3.85 1.61 1.39
C LEU A 55 4.42 3.04 1.48
N ALA A 56 4.96 3.43 2.63
CA ALA A 56 5.55 4.76 2.82
C ALA A 56 6.80 4.95 1.95
N SER A 57 7.67 3.94 1.87
CA SER A 57 8.87 3.96 1.03
C SER A 57 8.50 4.06 -0.46
N PHE A 58 7.47 3.33 -0.90
CA PHE A 58 6.95 3.43 -2.26
C PHE A 58 6.43 4.83 -2.57
N CYS A 59 5.59 5.40 -1.71
CA CYS A 59 5.10 6.77 -1.89
C CYS A 59 6.24 7.80 -1.93
N HIS A 60 7.26 7.66 -1.09
CA HIS A 60 8.40 8.57 -1.06
C HIS A 60 9.24 8.46 -2.33
N ARG A 61 9.44 7.25 -2.83
CA ARG A 61 10.24 6.97 -4.03
C ARG A 61 9.57 7.47 -5.32
N PHE A 62 8.24 7.39 -5.39
CA PHE A 62 7.46 7.72 -6.59
C PHE A 62 6.55 8.93 -6.40
N VAL A 63 6.95 9.88 -5.54
CA VAL A 63 6.08 11.01 -5.17
C VAL A 63 5.71 11.87 -6.38
N ASP A 64 6.64 12.04 -7.32
CA ASP A 64 6.44 12.87 -8.51
C ASP A 64 5.47 12.20 -9.49
N GLU A 65 5.56 10.88 -9.67
CA GLU A 65 4.65 10.10 -10.51
C GLU A 65 3.26 9.97 -9.90
N LEU A 66 3.17 9.89 -8.56
CA LEU A 66 1.90 9.79 -7.84
C LEU A 66 1.15 11.12 -7.73
N ALA A 67 1.83 12.27 -7.88
CA ALA A 67 1.22 13.58 -7.70
C ALA A 67 0.00 13.82 -8.61
N GLY A 68 -0.02 13.23 -9.81
CA GLY A 68 -1.14 13.33 -10.76
C GLY A 68 -2.27 12.33 -10.55
N LEU A 69 -2.11 11.34 -9.66
CA LEU A 69 -3.06 10.23 -9.49
C LEU A 69 -4.14 10.47 -8.42
N PHE A 70 -3.91 11.39 -7.47
CA PHE A 70 -4.73 11.52 -6.26
C PHE A 70 -5.25 12.95 -6.01
N LEU A 71 -5.55 13.69 -7.08
CA LEU A 71 -6.12 15.06 -7.03
C LEU A 71 -7.46 15.15 -6.32
#